data_AF-A0A7X7SD25-F1
#
_entry.id   AF-A0A7X7SD25-F1
#
_cell.length_a   1.000
_cell.length_b   1.000
_cell.length_c   1.000
_cell.angle_alpha   90.00
_cell.angle_beta   90.00
_cell.angle_gamma   90.00
#
_symmetry.space_group_name_H-M   'P 1'
#
loop_
_entity.id
_entity.type
_entity.pdbx_description
1 polymer ?
#
loop_
_entity_poly.entity_id
_entity_poly.type
_entity_poly.pdbx_seq_one_letter_code
_entity_poly.pdbx_strand_id
1 'polypeptide(L)' 'FGCFAEFLPGQEGLVHISELADFRVNRTDDVVKMGEEIWVKVLSVEDNGKVRLSRKAAMAEKDGK' A
#
# COMPACT_ATOMS: atom_id res chain seq x y z
N PHE A 1 -9.05 1.43 8.43
CA PHE A 1 -8.72 0.00 8.21
C PHE A 1 -7.94 -0.08 6.90
N GLY A 2 -6.66 -0.47 6.95
CA GLY A 2 -5.77 -0.52 5.80
C GLY A 2 -5.78 -1.87 5.08
N CYS A 3 -4.77 -2.12 4.25
CA CYS A 3 -4.53 -3.39 3.56
C CYS A 3 -3.13 -3.90 3.94
N PHE A 4 -2.98 -5.21 4.06
CA PHE A 4 -1.67 -5.85 4.20
C PHE A 4 -1.25 -6.38 2.84
N ALA A 5 -0.02 -6.05 2.44
CA ALA A 5 0.58 -6.52 1.19
C ALA A 5 1.88 -7.23 1.52
N GLU A 6 1.98 -8.49 1.12
CA GLU A 6 3.23 -9.22 1.11
C GLU A 6 4.00 -8.82 -0.15
N PHE A 7 5.23 -8.35 0.02
CA PHE A 7 6.09 -7.92 -1.09
C PHE A 7 7.36 -8.78 -1.22
N LEU A 8 7.71 -9.51 -0.17
CA LEU A 8 8.79 -10.50 -0.14
C LEU A 8 8.35 -11.66 0.78
N PRO A 9 8.85 -12.88 0.54
CA PRO A 9 8.50 -14.03 1.38
C PRO A 9 8.87 -13.77 2.84
N GLY A 10 7.87 -13.70 3.72
CA GLY A 10 8.03 -13.42 5.15
C GLY A 10 8.16 -11.93 5.53
N GLN A 11 7.99 -11.01 4.57
CA GLN A 11 7.87 -9.58 4.86
C GLN A 11 6.51 -9.04 4.42
N GLU A 12 5.79 -8.52 5.41
CA GLU A 12 4.48 -7.92 5.24
C GLU A 12 4.57 -6.42 5.45
N GLY A 13 3.96 -5.66 4.54
CA GLY A 13 3.81 -4.23 4.68
C GLY A 13 2.36 -3.85 4.89
N LEU A 14 2.14 -2.77 5.63
CA LEU A 14 0.82 -2.21 5.88
C LEU A 14 0.64 -0.97 5.00
N VAL A 15 -0.40 -0.99 4.17
CA VAL A 15 -0.89 0.15 3.44
C VAL A 15 -2.03 0.78 4.23
N HIS A 16 -1.87 2.03 4.66
CA HIS A 16 -2.93 2.73 5.36
C HIS A 16 -4.07 3.08 4.40
N ILE A 17 -5.32 3.19 4.89
CA ILE A 17 -6.48 3.51 4.03
C ILE A 17 -6.32 4.87 3.32
N SER A 18 -5.69 5.83 3.99
CA SER A 18 -5.36 7.14 3.45
C SER A 18 -4.28 7.10 2.37
N GLU A 19 -3.49 6.02 2.34
CA GLU A 19 -2.40 5.81 1.38
C GLU A 19 -2.83 4.89 0.21
N LEU A 20 -4.06 4.37 0.23
CA LEU A 20 -4.59 3.55 -0.86
C LEU A 20 -4.94 4.40 -2.07
N ALA A 21 -5.48 5.60 -1.89
CA ALA A 21 -5.87 6.50 -2.95
C ALA A 21 -5.79 7.97 -2.51
N ASP A 22 -5.78 8.88 -3.48
CA ASP A 22 -5.79 10.32 -3.22
C ASP A 22 -7.16 10.83 -2.72
N PHE A 23 -8.22 10.05 -2.97
CA PHE A 23 -9.58 10.35 -2.55
C PHE A 23 -9.98 9.62 -1.26
N ARG A 24 -11.09 10.04 -0.64
CA ARG A 24 -11.60 9.42 0.59
C ARG A 24 -12.13 8.01 0.32
N VAL A 25 -11.37 7.01 0.75
CA VAL A 25 -11.75 5.60 0.68
C VAL A 25 -12.51 5.21 1.96
N ASN A 26 -13.73 4.68 1.82
CA ASN A 26 -14.50 4.15 2.96
C ASN A 26 -14.22 2.66 3.21
N ARG A 27 -13.95 1.89 2.14
CA ARG A 27 -13.69 0.45 2.18
C ARG A 27 -12.46 0.14 1.35
N THR A 28 -11.51 -0.59 1.93
CA THR A 28 -10.31 -1.07 1.21
C THR A 28 -10.67 -1.94 0.00
N ASP A 29 -11.72 -2.76 0.14
CA ASP A 29 -12.21 -3.71 -0.89
C ASP A 29 -12.61 -3.04 -2.22
N ASP A 30 -12.95 -1.76 -2.19
CA ASP A 30 -13.33 -0.99 -3.36
C ASP A 30 -12.10 -0.60 -4.22
N VAL A 31 -10.94 -0.52 -3.57
CA VAL A 31 -9.68 -0.07 -4.18
C VAL A 31 -8.71 -1.21 -4.46
N VAL A 32 -8.73 -2.23 -3.60
CA VAL A 32 -7.83 -3.38 -3.67
C VAL A 32 -8.60 -4.66 -3.37
N LYS A 33 -8.36 -5.70 -4.14
CA LYS A 33 -8.94 -7.03 -3.92
C LYS A 33 -7.90 -7.99 -3.37
N MET A 34 -8.34 -8.93 -2.53
CA MET A 34 -7.45 -10.00 -2.06
C MET A 34 -6.94 -10.83 -3.24
N GLY A 35 -5.62 -11.00 -3.32
CA GLY A 35 -4.95 -11.71 -4.41
C GLY A 35 -4.64 -10.87 -5.65
N GLU A 36 -4.98 -9.58 -5.64
CA GLU A 36 -4.62 -8.67 -6.73
C GLU A 36 -3.22 -8.08 -6.51
N GLU A 37 -2.39 -8.10 -7.56
CA GLU A 37 -1.07 -7.48 -7.54
C GLU A 37 -1.20 -5.97 -7.70
N ILE A 38 -0.76 -5.23 -6.69
CA ILE A 38 -0.83 -3.77 -6.67
C ILE A 38 0.55 -3.14 -6.59
N TRP A 39 0.69 -1.98 -7.21
CA TRP A 39 1.90 -1.17 -7.10
C TRP A 39 1.89 -0.39 -5.79
N VAL A 40 2.94 -0.57 -5.00
CA VAL A 40 3.11 0.10 -3.70
C VAL A 40 4.55 0.59 -3.58
N LYS A 41 4.72 1.72 -2.90
CA LYS A 41 6.02 2.31 -2.60
C LYS A 41 6.32 2.13 -1.13
N VAL A 42 7.54 1.69 -0.83
CA VAL A 42 8.06 1.67 0.53
C VAL A 42 8.34 3.10 0.98
N LEU A 43 7.62 3.56 2.00
CA LEU A 43 7.83 4.87 2.61
C LEU A 43 8.86 4.80 3.73
N SER A 44 8.75 3.78 4.58
CA SER A 44 9.67 3.58 5.70
C SER A 44 9.62 2.14 6.18
N VAL A 45 10.73 1.68 6.76
CA VAL A 45 10.86 0.36 7.38
C VAL A 45 11.13 0.59 8.85
N GLU A 46 10.27 0.05 9.72
CA GLU A 46 10.45 0.10 11.15
C GLU A 46 11.29 -1.09 11.64
N ASP A 47 12.09 -0.89 12.69
CA ASP A 47 12.95 -1.92 13.29
C ASP A 47 12.19 -3.15 13.80
N ASN A 48 10.89 -3.01 14.06
CA ASN A 48 10.00 -4.11 14.46
C ASN A 48 9.50 -4.95 13.28
N GLY A 49 10.11 -4.82 12.10
CA GLY A 49 9.77 -5.57 10.87
C GLY A 49 8.54 -5.05 10.13
N LYS A 50 7.90 -3.97 10.61
CA LYS A 50 6.75 -3.37 9.92
C LYS A 50 7.23 -2.46 8.80
N VAL A 51 6.72 -2.69 7.60
CA VAL A 51 6.98 -1.82 6.46
C VAL A 51 5.77 -0.96 6.16
N ARG A 52 5.97 0.36 6.10
CA ARG A 52 4.94 1.32 5.73
C ARG A 52 4.93 1.44 4.21
N LEU A 53 3.81 1.05 3.63
CA LEU A 53 3.61 1.05 2.18
C LEU A 53 2.59 2.12 1.78
N SER A 54 2.78 2.70 0.60
CA SER A 54 1.85 3.65 0.01
C SER A 54 1.59 3.37 -1.46
N ARG A 55 0.32 3.13 -1.80
CA ARG A 55 -0.14 2.97 -3.18
C ARG A 55 -0.21 4.31 -3.89
N LYS A 56 -0.65 5.36 -3.17
CA LYS A 56 -0.71 6.73 -3.70
C LYS A 56 0.65 7.21 -4.19
N ALA A 57 1.70 7.05 -3.39
CA ALA A 57 3.04 7.47 -3.77
C ALA A 57 3.56 6.70 -5.00
N ALA A 58 3.28 5.40 -5.08
CA ALA A 58 3.63 4.59 -6.25
C ALA A 58 2.88 5.04 -7.52
N MET A 59 1.58 5.31 -7.41
CA MET A 59 0.77 5.81 -8.52
C MET A 59 1.23 7.21 -8.99
N ALA A 60 1.55 8.10 -8.05
CA ALA A 60 2.03 9.44 -8.37
C ALA A 60 3.35 9.42 -9.15
N GLU A 61 4.27 8.50 -8.83
CA GLU A 61 5.49 8.32 -9.62
C GLU A 61 5.26 7.69 -10.99
N LYS A 62 4.19 6.91 -11.14
CA LYS A 62 3.84 6.26 -12.42
C LYS A 62 3.15 7.22 -13.38
N ASP A 63 2.33 8.14 -12.86
CA ASP A 63 1.59 9.14 -13.63
C ASP A 63 2.46 10.35 -14.00
N GLY A 64 3.49 10.64 -13.18
CA GLY A 64 4.45 11.72 -13.41
C GLY A 64 5.56 11.41 -14.43
N LYS A 65 5.42 10.38 -15.27
CA LYS A 65 6.38 10.01 -16.32
C LYS A 65 5.76 10.01 -17.71
#